data_AF-A0A952BN18-F1
#
_entry.id   AF-A0A952BN18-F1
#
_cell.length_a   1.000
_cell.length_b   1.000
_cell.length_c   1.000
_cell.angle_alpha   90.00
_cell.angle_beta   90.00
_cell.angle_gamma   90.00
#
_symmetry.space_group_name_H-M   'P 1'
#
loop_
_entity.id
_entity.type
_entity.pdbx_description
1 polymer ?
#
loop_
_entity_poly.entity_id
_entity_poly.type
_entity_poly.pdbx_seq_one_letter_code
_entity_poly.pdbx_strand_id
1 'polypeptide(L)' 'MFQDRVEAGQRLAAALSRYADCPGGLVLAIPRGGVVVGLQLSLGLRLPLDVLITRKIGAPGNPELA' A
#
# COMPACT_ATOMS: atom_id res chain seq x y z
N MET A 1 6.12 12.42 13.16
CA MET A 1 4.78 12.49 12.53
C MET A 1 4.97 12.91 11.08
N PHE A 2 4.18 12.39 10.13
CA PHE A 2 4.25 12.81 8.72
C PHE A 2 3.26 13.95 8.47
N GLN A 3 3.57 14.85 7.52
CA GLN A 3 2.70 15.96 7.13
C GLN A 3 1.48 15.48 6.34
N ASP A 4 1.69 14.55 5.41
CA ASP A 4 0.63 13.95 4.60
C ASP A 4 0.99 12.53 4.15
N ARG A 5 0.11 11.93 3.33
CA ARG A 5 0.31 10.58 2.77
C ARG A 5 1.42 10.53 1.72
N VAL A 6 1.73 11.65 1.08
CA VAL A 6 2.79 11.74 0.08
C VAL A 6 4.14 11.66 0.79
N GLU A 7 4.37 12.47 1.82
CA GLU A 7 5.59 12.43 2.63
C GLU A 7 5.77 11.04 3.27
N ALA A 8 4.68 10.48 3.83
CA ALA A 8 4.72 9.13 4.41
C ALA A 8 5.16 8.08 3.39
N GLY A 9 4.63 8.14 2.16
CA GLY A 9 4.98 7.21 1.09
C GLY A 9 6.41 7.37 0.58
N GLN A 10 6.90 8.60 0.43
CA GLN A 10 8.29 8.88 0.03
C GLN A 10 9.28 8.34 1.07
N ARG A 11 9.02 8.59 2.36
CA ARG A 11 9.86 8.09 3.45
C ARG A 11 9.83 6.57 3.54
N LEU A 12 8.67 5.96 3.29
CA LEU A 12 8.55 4.50 3.26
C LEU A 12 9.29 3.90 2.05
N ALA A 13 9.23 4.52 0.88
CA ALA A 13 9.96 4.07 -0.31
C ALA A 13 11.48 4.08 -0.06
N ALA A 14 12.00 5.15 0.56
CA ALA A 14 13.41 5.23 0.94
C ALA A 14 13.82 4.12 1.91
N ALA A 15 12.99 3.85 2.92
CA ALA A 15 13.23 2.78 3.90
C ALA A 15 13.16 1.37 3.29
N LEU A 16 12.41 1.20 2.19
CA LEU A 16 12.23 -0.07 1.48
C LEU A 16 13.14 -0.19 0.24
N SER A 17 14.11 0.71 0.06
CA SER A 17 14.99 0.77 -1.13
C SER A 17 15.66 -0.55 -1.53
N ARG A 18 15.91 -1.45 -0.57
CA ARG A 18 16.42 -2.81 -0.84
C ARG A 18 15.52 -3.68 -1.74
N TYR A 19 14.24 -3.33 -1.87
CA TYR A 19 13.27 -4.02 -2.73
C TYR A 19 13.09 -3.36 -4.09
N ALA A 20 13.84 -2.28 -4.39
CA ALA A 20 13.76 -1.62 -5.67
C ALA A 20 14.15 -2.59 -6.81
N ASP A 21 13.40 -2.53 -7.91
CA ASP A 21 13.62 -3.35 -9.12
C ASP A 21 13.60 -4.86 -8.87
N CYS A 22 12.99 -5.29 -7.75
CA CYS A 22 12.83 -6.69 -7.41
C CYS A 22 12.09 -7.41 -8.56
N PRO A 23 12.70 -8.45 -9.18
CA PRO A 23 12.02 -9.22 -10.22
C PRO A 23 10.72 -9.83 -9.68
N GLY A 24 9.59 -9.51 -10.33
CA GLY A 24 8.26 -9.95 -9.90
C GLY A 24 7.70 -9.20 -8.68
N GLY A 25 8.34 -8.12 -8.23
CA GLY A 25 7.82 -7.26 -7.17
C GLY A 25 6.55 -6.50 -7.60
N LEU A 26 5.64 -6.29 -6.65
CA LEU A 26 4.38 -5.58 -6.87
C LEU A 26 4.02 -4.78 -5.60
N VAL A 27 3.60 -3.53 -5.78
CA VAL A 27 2.96 -2.75 -4.71
C VAL A 27 1.45 -2.96 -4.81
N LEU A 28 0.85 -3.52 -3.77
CA LEU A 28 -0.61 -3.67 -3.65
C LEU A 28 -1.16 -2.69 -2.62
N ALA A 29 -1.96 -1.72 -3.07
CA ALA A 29 -2.55 -0.70 -2.22
C ALA A 29 -4.00 -1.01 -1.83
N ILE A 30 -4.32 -0.83 -0.54
CA ILE A 30 -5.70 -0.91 -0.05
C ILE A 30 -6.36 0.48 -0.10
N PRO A 31 -7.50 0.65 -0.78
CA PRO A 31 -8.23 1.92 -0.83
C PRO A 31 -8.73 2.42 0.53
N ARG A 32 -8.97 3.73 0.69
CA ARG A 32 -8.70 4.82 -0.27
C ARG A 32 -7.32 5.43 -0.08
N GLY A 33 -6.89 5.58 1.17
CA GLY A 33 -5.67 6.29 1.52
C GLY A 33 -4.38 5.55 1.17
N GLY A 34 -4.41 4.21 1.20
CA GLY A 34 -3.24 3.40 0.85
C GLY A 34 -2.80 3.60 -0.59
N VAL A 35 -3.70 4.00 -1.50
CA VAL A 35 -3.36 4.25 -2.91
C VAL A 35 -2.38 5.42 -3.06
N VAL A 36 -2.57 6.51 -2.31
CA VAL A 36 -1.67 7.68 -2.36
C VAL A 36 -0.25 7.31 -1.90
N VAL A 37 -0.17 6.49 -0.85
CA VAL A 37 1.11 5.98 -0.32
C VAL A 37 1.73 5.00 -1.29
N GLY A 38 0.94 4.06 -1.83
CA GLY A 38 1.37 3.05 -2.79
C GLY A 38 1.92 3.63 -4.08
N LEU A 39 1.38 4.76 -4.55
CA LEU A 39 1.94 5.48 -5.70
C LEU A 39 3.36 5.97 -5.43
N GLN A 40 3.63 6.54 -4.25
CA GLN A 40 4.99 6.96 -3.91
C GLN A 40 5.95 5.78 -3.78
N LEU A 41 5.48 4.63 -3.28
CA LEU A 41 6.28 3.39 -3.26
C LEU A 41 6.60 2.90 -4.68
N SER A 42 5.60 2.86 -5.56
CA SER A 42 5.77 2.43 -6.95
C SER A 42 6.81 3.28 -7.67
N LEU A 43 6.73 4.60 -7.53
CA LEU A 43 7.70 5.53 -8.11
C LEU A 43 9.10 5.34 -7.50
N GLY A 44 9.20 5.25 -6.16
CA GLY A 44 10.49 5.17 -5.48
C GLY A 44 11.19 3.81 -5.59
N LEU A 45 10.43 2.71 -5.72
CA LEU A 45 10.95 1.36 -5.85
C LEU A 45 10.99 0.85 -7.29
N ARG A 46 10.44 1.60 -8.25
CA ARG A 46 10.31 1.20 -9.66
C ARG A 46 9.56 -0.14 -9.82
N LEU A 47 8.53 -0.33 -9.00
CA LEU A 47 7.68 -1.51 -9.02
C LEU A 47 6.28 -1.13 -9.54
N PRO A 48 5.58 -2.03 -10.25
CA PRO A 48 4.19 -1.81 -10.62
C PRO A 48 3.32 -1.60 -9.39
N LEU A 49 2.25 -0.80 -9.54
CA LEU A 49 1.22 -0.57 -8.54
C LEU A 49 -0.09 -1.20 -9.01
N ASP A 50 -0.77 -1.89 -8.11
CA ASP A 50 -2.16 -2.29 -8.28
C ASP A 50 -2.97 -2.08 -7.00
N VAL A 51 -4.29 -2.13 -7.10
CA VAL A 51 -5.24 -1.82 -6.03
C VAL A 51 -5.97 -3.09 -5.61
N LEU A 52 -5.83 -3.46 -4.34
CA LEU A 52 -6.54 -4.60 -3.76
C LEU A 52 -7.86 -4.16 -3.13
N ILE A 53 -8.97 -4.50 -3.77
CA ILE A 53 -10.32 -4.27 -3.23
C ILE A 53 -10.71 -5.50 -2.40
N THR A 54 -10.75 -5.34 -1.08
CA THR A 54 -11.16 -6.41 -0.16
C THR A 54 -12.47 -6.08 0.55
N ARG A 55 -13.14 -7.12 1.03
CA ARG A 55 -14.29 -7.02 1.93
C ARG A 55 -14.10 -8.02 3.06
N LYS A 56 -14.34 -7.60 4.29
CA LYS A 56 -14.42 -8.51 5.44
C LYS A 56 -15.65 -9.42 5.26
N ILE A 57 -15.49 -10.70 5.55
CA ILE A 57 -16.61 -11.65 5.64
C ILE A 57 -16.96 -11.75 7.12
N GLY A 58 -18.13 -11.25 7.50
CA GLY A 58 -18.62 -11.31 8.88
C GLY A 58 -19.49 -12.54 9.14
N ALA A 59 -19.63 -12.92 10.42
CA ALA A 59 -20.51 -14.01 10.84
C ALA A 59 -22.00 -13.60 10.85
N PRO A 60 -22.96 -14.55 10.71
CA PRO A 60 -24.38 -14.25 10.86
C PRO A 60 -24.69 -13.55 12.19
N GLY A 61 -25.34 -12.39 12.13
CA GLY A 61 -25.69 -11.60 13.32
C GLY A 61 -24.53 -10.82 13.97
N ASN A 62 -23.29 -10.98 13.49
CA ASN A 62 -22.15 -10.20 13.97
C ASN A 62 -21.18 -9.85 12.83
N PRO A 63 -21.44 -8.76 12.09
CA PRO A 63 -20.65 -8.35 10.92
C PRO A 63 -19.20 -7.96 11.26
N GLU A 64 -18.89 -7.72 12.54
CA GLU A 64 -17.55 -7.36 13.02
C GLU A 64 -16.75 -8.55 13.54
N LEU A 65 -17.36 -9.73 13.69
CA LEU A 65 -16.66 -10.96 14.04
C LEU A 65 -16.04 -11.56 12.77
N ALA A 66 -14.72 -11.66 12.73
CA ALA A 66 -13.95 -12.44 11.76
C ALA A 66 -12.77 -13.11 12.45
#